data_AF-A0A349V0Z6-F1
#
_entry.id   AF-A0A349V0Z6-F1
#
_cell.length_a   1.000
_cell.length_b   1.000
_cell.length_c   1.000
_cell.angle_alpha   90.00
_cell.angle_beta   90.00
_cell.angle_gamma   90.00
#
_symmetry.space_group_name_H-M   'P 1'
#
loop_
_entity.id
_entity.type
_entity.pdbx_description
1 polymer ?
#
loop_
_entity_poly.entity_id
_entity_poly.type
_entity_poly.pdbx_seq_one_letter_code
_entity_poly.pdbx_strand_id
1 'polypeptide(L)'
;IAMEEISRASGSVGLSYGAHSNLCVNQIFRNGTDAQKYQFLPDLISGAKVGALAMSEHSSGSDVVSMQLRAEKSGDHYVLNGSKMWIT
;
A
#
# COMPACT_ATOMS: atom_id res chain seq x y z
N ILE A 1 6.92 -18.39 -7.05
CA ILE A 1 5.92 -19.46 -7.24
C ILE A 1 4.56 -19.15 -6.60
N ALA A 2 4.47 -18.67 -5.35
CA ALA A 2 3.16 -18.45 -4.69
C ALA A 2 2.19 -17.56 -5.50
N MET A 3 2.64 -16.38 -5.96
CA MET A 3 1.82 -15.48 -6.77
C MET A 3 1.43 -16.09 -8.12
N GLU A 4 2.31 -16.87 -8.75
CA GLU A 4 2.03 -17.56 -10.02
C GLU A 4 0.91 -18.60 -9.84
N GLU A 5 1.02 -19.46 -8.82
CA GLU A 5 0.04 -20.53 -8.59
C GLU A 5 -1.32 -20.01 -8.10
N ILE A 6 -1.34 -18.95 -7.27
CA ILE A 6 -2.60 -18.29 -6.89
C ILE A 6 -3.26 -17.70 -8.14
N SER A 7 -2.49 -17.02 -8.99
CA SER A 7 -3.01 -16.37 -10.20
C SER A 7 -3.49 -17.37 -11.24
N ARG A 8 -2.89 -18.57 -11.31
CA ARG A 8 -3.34 -19.68 -12.17
C ARG A 8 -4.77 -20.11 -11.85
N ALA A 9 -5.15 -20.09 -10.57
CA ALA A 9 -6.51 -20.40 -10.13
C ALA A 9 -7.44 -19.16 -10.19
N SER A 10 -6.96 -17.99 -9.77
CA SER A 10 -7.73 -16.75 -9.79
C SER A 10 -6.84 -15.51 -9.88
N GLY A 11 -6.95 -14.78 -10.98
CA GLY A 11 -6.21 -13.53 -11.19
C GLY A 11 -6.58 -12.44 -10.20
N SER A 12 -7.83 -12.36 -9.75
CA SER A 12 -8.26 -11.33 -8.77
C SER A 12 -7.65 -11.59 -7.40
N VAL A 13 -7.64 -12.84 -6.92
CA VAL A 13 -7.01 -13.21 -5.65
C VAL A 13 -5.48 -13.05 -5.75
N GLY A 14 -4.89 -13.43 -6.88
CA GLY A 14 -3.47 -13.21 -7.15
C GLY A 14 -3.07 -11.74 -7.08
N LEU A 15 -3.88 -10.85 -7.67
CA LEU A 15 -3.68 -9.41 -7.62
C LEU A 15 -3.83 -8.86 -6.19
N SER A 16 -4.87 -9.25 -5.45
CA SER A 16 -5.04 -8.83 -4.05
C SER A 16 -3.88 -9.26 -3.15
N TYR A 17 -3.40 -10.50 -3.31
CA TYR A 17 -2.21 -10.99 -2.61
C TYR A 17 -0.96 -10.17 -2.98
N GLY A 18 -0.76 -9.88 -4.27
CA GLY A 18 0.35 -9.07 -4.76
C GLY A 18 0.33 -7.65 -4.21
N ALA A 19 -0.86 -7.00 -4.17
CA ALA A 19 -1.03 -5.66 -3.60
C ALA A 19 -0.70 -5.63 -2.11
N HIS A 20 -1.26 -6.56 -1.33
CA HIS A 20 -0.99 -6.66 0.09
C HIS A 20 0.48 -6.95 0.41
N SER A 21 1.04 -8.02 -0.16
CA SER A 21 2.40 -8.48 0.17
C SER A 21 3.48 -7.54 -0.38
N ASN A 22 3.35 -7.11 -1.64
CA ASN A 22 4.44 -6.41 -2.31
C ASN A 22 4.26 -4.88 -2.32
N LEU A 23 3.02 -4.37 -2.39
CA LEU A 23 2.80 -2.93 -2.40
C LEU A 23 2.64 -2.33 -0.99
N CYS A 24 2.12 -3.10 -0.02
CA CYS A 24 1.98 -2.63 1.36
C CYS A 24 3.10 -3.16 2.28
N VAL A 25 3.16 -4.48 2.52
CA VAL A 25 4.08 -5.08 3.49
C VAL A 25 5.55 -4.78 3.16
N ASN A 26 5.94 -4.91 1.90
CA ASN A 26 7.30 -4.63 1.45
C ASN A 26 7.71 -3.16 1.69
N GLN A 27 6.80 -2.21 1.48
CA GLN A 27 7.10 -0.79 1.69
C GLN A 27 7.36 -0.47 3.17
N ILE A 28 6.59 -1.05 4.09
CA ILE A 28 6.82 -0.92 5.54
C ILE A 28 8.13 -1.61 5.93
N PHE A 29 8.39 -2.81 5.42
CA PHE A 29 9.61 -3.55 5.73
C PHE A 29 10.88 -2.82 5.29
N ARG A 30 10.86 -2.21 4.10
CA ARG A 30 12.03 -1.52 3.52
C ARG A 30 12.23 -0.10 4.04
N ASN A 31 11.15 0.65 4.22
CA ASN A 31 11.22 2.09 4.46
C ASN A 31 10.74 2.50 5.87
N GLY A 32 10.10 1.60 6.62
CA GLY A 32 9.64 1.88 7.97
C GLY A 32 10.78 1.92 8.99
N THR A 33 10.55 2.62 10.10
CA THR A 33 11.41 2.53 11.30
C THR A 33 11.18 1.20 12.02
N ASP A 34 12.08 0.81 12.92
CA ASP A 34 11.90 -0.41 13.71
C ASP A 34 10.59 -0.37 14.51
N ALA A 35 10.25 0.77 15.11
CA ALA A 35 8.99 0.96 15.82
C ALA A 35 7.77 0.74 14.91
N GLN A 36 7.78 1.27 13.68
CA GLN A 36 6.70 1.06 12.71
C GLN A 36 6.62 -0.42 12.28
N LYS A 37 7.77 -1.07 12.05
CA LYS A 37 7.79 -2.50 11.69
C LYS A 37 7.18 -3.36 12.79
N TYR A 38 7.59 -3.15 14.05
CA TYR A 38 7.03 -3.86 15.20
C TYR A 38 5.54 -3.62 15.37
N GLN A 39 5.08 -2.39 15.11
CA GLN A 39 3.66 -2.04 15.26
C GLN A 39 2.76 -2.63 14.16
N PHE A 40 3.21 -2.63 12.90
CA PHE A 40 2.32 -2.91 11.76
C PHE A 40 2.53 -4.29 11.12
N LEU A 41 3.78 -4.79 11.05
CA LEU A 41 4.05 -6.02 10.31
C LEU A 41 3.43 -7.29 10.90
N PRO A 42 3.35 -7.50 12.24
CA PRO A 42 2.79 -8.73 12.78
C PRO A 42 1.34 -9.01 12.32
N ASP A 43 0.47 -8.00 12.35
CA ASP A 43 -0.94 -8.14 11.92
C ASP A 43 -1.06 -8.33 10.40
N LEU A 44 -0.20 -7.68 9.62
CA LEU A 44 -0.19 -7.83 8.16
C LEU A 44 0.32 -9.22 7.75
N ILE A 45 1.42 -9.69 8.35
CA ILE A 45 2.04 -10.99 8.05
C ILE A 45 1.14 -12.15 8.49
N SER A 46 0.48 -12.03 9.64
CA SER A 46 -0.48 -13.04 10.11
C SER A 46 -1.77 -13.10 9.29
N GLY A 47 -2.03 -12.10 8.44
CA GLY A 47 -3.27 -11.97 7.68
C GLY A 47 -4.45 -11.44 8.50
N ALA A 48 -4.23 -11.03 9.75
CA ALA A 48 -5.26 -10.37 10.57
C ALA A 48 -5.68 -9.00 9.99
N LYS A 49 -4.80 -8.36 9.22
CA LYS A 49 -5.07 -7.13 8.45
C LYS A 49 -4.67 -7.28 7.00
N VAL A 50 -5.46 -6.65 6.12
CA VAL A 50 -5.13 -6.47 4.70
C VAL A 50 -4.61 -5.05 4.49
N GLY A 51 -3.69 -4.90 3.54
CA GLY A 51 -2.98 -3.65 3.29
C GLY A 51 -3.03 -3.31 1.81
N ALA A 52 -2.92 -2.03 1.51
CA ALA A 52 -2.97 -1.48 0.16
C ALA A 52 -1.91 -0.38 -0.02
N LEU A 53 -1.71 0.04 -1.28
CA LEU A 53 -0.86 1.20 -1.61
C LEU A 53 -1.70 2.25 -2.34
N ALA A 54 -1.81 3.43 -1.73
CA ALA A 54 -2.61 4.53 -2.26
C ALA A 54 -1.74 5.53 -3.03
N MET A 55 -1.55 5.30 -4.33
CA MET A 55 -0.62 6.07 -5.16
C MET A 55 -1.33 6.91 -6.24
N SER A 56 -2.04 6.26 -7.17
CA SER A 56 -2.68 6.91 -8.32
C SER A 56 -3.82 7.86 -7.92
N GLU A 57 -4.02 8.90 -8.72
CA GLU A 57 -5.07 9.90 -8.61
C GLU A 57 -5.81 10.07 -9.94
N HIS A 58 -6.97 10.73 -9.94
CA HIS A 58 -7.74 10.94 -11.17
C HIS A 58 -6.93 11.62 -12.28
N SER A 59 -6.07 12.58 -11.91
CA SER A 59 -5.20 13.32 -12.83
C SER A 59 -3.77 12.77 -12.92
N SER A 60 -3.43 11.69 -12.21
CA SER A 60 -2.05 11.20 -12.09
C SER A 60 -2.02 9.68 -11.98
N GLY A 61 -1.80 9.02 -13.12
CA GLY A 61 -1.61 7.57 -13.24
C GLY A 61 -0.16 7.23 -13.60
N SER A 62 0.15 7.22 -14.91
CA SER A 62 1.53 7.01 -15.40
C SER A 62 2.48 8.12 -14.96
N ASP A 63 2.00 9.37 -14.93
CA ASP A 63 2.74 10.52 -14.41
C ASP A 63 2.50 10.68 -12.90
N VAL A 64 2.93 9.68 -12.14
CA VAL A 64 2.67 9.58 -10.70
C VAL A 64 3.32 10.70 -9.88
N VAL A 65 4.42 11.26 -10.39
CA VAL A 65 5.17 12.32 -9.71
C VAL A 65 4.41 13.64 -9.68
N SER A 66 3.44 13.81 -10.58
CA SER A 66 2.53 14.97 -10.63
C SER A 66 1.30 14.83 -9.74
N MET A 67 1.31 13.91 -8.77
CA MET A 67 0.23 13.75 -7.80
C MET A 67 -0.04 15.05 -7.01
N GLN A 68 -1.32 15.32 -6.73
CA GLN A 68 -1.79 16.57 -6.15
C GLN A 68 -2.13 16.48 -4.67
N LEU A 69 -2.33 15.27 -4.11
CA LEU A 69 -2.59 15.11 -2.68
C LEU A 69 -1.48 15.78 -1.87
N ARG A 70 -1.89 16.63 -0.93
CA ARG A 70 -0.98 17.36 -0.04
C ARG A 70 -0.93 16.71 1.33
N ALA A 71 0.27 16.64 1.88
CA ALA A 71 0.49 16.29 3.28
C ALA A 71 1.06 17.51 3.99
N GLU A 72 0.26 18.15 4.84
CA GLU A 72 0.65 19.34 5.59
C GLU A 72 0.90 18.97 7.04
N LYS A 73 2.09 19.30 7.56
CA LYS A 73 2.43 19.00 8.97
C LYS A 73 1.68 19.97 9.89
N SER A 74 0.89 19.44 10.81
CA SER A 74 0.13 20.19 11.81
C SER A 74 0.52 19.67 13.20
N GLY A 75 1.53 20.29 13.82
CA GLY A 75 2.06 19.85 15.11
C GLY A 75 2.70 18.45 15.04
N ASP A 76 2.07 17.48 15.72
CA ASP A 76 2.51 16.09 15.87
C ASP A 76 1.92 15.13 14.81
N HIS A 77 1.07 15.62 13.91
CA HIS A 77 0.43 14.84 12.86
C HIS A 77 0.51 15.52 11.49
N TYR A 78 0.03 14.81 10.46
CA TYR A 78 -0.12 15.32 9.11
C TYR A 78 -1.59 15.39 8.74
N VAL A 79 -2.00 16.47 8.10
CA VAL A 79 -3.31 16.61 7.45
C VAL A 79 -3.15 16.27 5.98
N LEU A 80 -3.85 15.23 5.53
CA LEU A 80 -3.84 14.78 4.14
C LEU A 80 -5.06 15.33 3.40
N ASN A 81 -4.86 16.06 2.31
CA ASN A 81 -5.94 16.61 1.48
C ASN A 81 -5.76 16.24 0.01
N GLY A 82 -6.73 15.50 -0.53
CA GLY A 82 -6.75 15.04 -1.91
C GLY A 82 -7.60 13.78 -2.08
N SER A 83 -7.52 13.16 -3.25
CA SER A 83 -8.22 11.92 -3.56
C SER A 83 -7.28 10.92 -4.22
N LYS A 84 -7.45 9.64 -3.90
CA LYS A 84 -6.76 8.54 -4.57
C LYS A 84 -7.74 7.71 -5.39
N MET A 85 -7.26 7.03 -6.41
CA MET A 85 -8.07 6.25 -7.35
C MET A 85 -7.40 4.92 -7.68
N TRP A 86 -8.20 3.88 -7.92
CA TRP A 86 -7.73 2.52 -8.27
C TRP A 86 -6.86 1.88 -7.18
N ILE A 87 -7.34 1.93 -5.94
CA ILE A 87 -6.64 1.34 -4.80
C ILE A 87 -7.13 -0.10 -4.63
N THR A 88 -6.28 -1.04 -5.06
CA THR A 88 -6.47 -2.49 -4.92
C THR A 88 -6.30 -2.95 -3.48
#